data_AF-A0A944H145-F1
#
_entry.id   AF-A0A944H145-F1
#
_cell.length_a   1.000
_cell.length_b   1.000
_cell.length_c   1.000
_cell.angle_alpha   90.00
_cell.angle_beta   90.00
_cell.angle_gamma   90.00
#
_symmetry.space_group_name_H-M   'P 1'
#
loop_
_entity.id
_entity.type
_entity.pdbx_description
1 polymer ?
#
loop_
_entity_poly.entity_id
_entity_poly.type
_entity_poly.pdbx_seq_one_letter_code
_entity_poly.pdbx_strand_id
1 'polypeptide(L)'
;MNLFIQKYPEPEISPNRIQENPSSGTDSLIAHGLQKGQYIGIIALVIALIAAVVFFSRRVEYAILVALFLSAFLISLFLFL
;
A
#
# COMPACT_ATOMS: atom_id res chain seq x y z
N MET A 1 48.94 -5.46 30.81
CA MET A 1 47.72 -6.29 30.80
C MET A 1 47.51 -6.77 29.38
N ASN A 2 47.73 -8.06 29.12
CA ASN A 2 47.69 -8.65 27.78
C ASN A 2 46.28 -9.17 27.50
N LEU A 3 45.56 -8.54 26.56
CA LEU A 3 44.21 -8.91 26.13
C LEU A 3 44.20 -9.91 24.95
N PHE A 4 45.23 -10.77 24.85
CA PHE A 4 45.40 -11.66 23.68
C PHE A 4 45.24 -13.15 23.98
N ILE A 5 44.46 -13.51 25.00
CA ILE A 5 44.09 -14.91 25.26
C ILE A 5 42.58 -14.97 25.58
N GLN A 6 41.75 -14.77 24.56
CA GLN A 6 40.42 -15.39 24.55
C GLN A 6 40.38 -16.32 23.35
N LYS A 7 40.60 -17.60 23.65
CA LYS A 7 40.47 -18.72 22.73
C LYS A 7 38.99 -18.81 22.37
N TYR A 8 38.62 -18.32 21.19
CA TYR A 8 37.31 -18.59 20.59
C TYR A 8 37.11 -20.11 20.56
N PRO A 9 35.95 -20.66 20.97
CA PRO A 9 35.68 -22.06 20.73
C PRO A 9 35.63 -22.27 19.22
N GLU A 10 36.58 -23.06 18.70
CA GLU A 10 36.51 -23.60 17.35
C GLU A 10 35.14 -24.28 17.18
N PRO A 11 34.40 -23.99 16.10
CA PRO A 11 33.20 -24.72 15.80
C PRO A 11 33.64 -26.14 15.46
N GLU A 12 33.52 -27.05 16.43
CA GLU A 12 33.57 -28.47 16.15
C GLU A 12 32.62 -28.73 14.98
N ILE A 13 33.15 -29.34 13.93
CA ILE A 13 32.43 -29.70 12.71
C ILE A 13 31.35 -30.70 13.13
N SER A 14 30.22 -30.19 13.58
CA SER A 14 28.99 -30.94 13.72
C SER A 14 28.44 -31.13 12.31
N PRO A 15 28.19 -32.36 11.84
CA PRO A 15 27.69 -32.61 10.50
C PRO A 15 26.25 -32.11 10.29
N ASN A 16 25.63 -31.52 11.31
CA ASN A 16 24.29 -30.96 11.25
C ASN A 16 24.34 -29.43 11.17
N ARG A 17 24.96 -28.91 10.11
CA ARG A 17 24.70 -27.54 9.66
C ARG A 17 23.25 -27.54 9.20
N ILE A 18 22.34 -27.18 10.10
CA ILE A 18 20.96 -26.83 9.73
C ILE A 18 21.13 -25.73 8.70
N GLN A 19 20.95 -26.09 7.42
CA GLN A 19 20.75 -25.11 6.38
C GLN A 19 19.49 -24.38 6.81
N GLU A 20 19.65 -23.14 7.26
CA GLU A 20 18.65 -22.10 7.10
C GLU A 20 18.50 -21.83 5.60
N ASN A 21 18.06 -22.88 4.90
CA ASN A 21 17.35 -22.78 3.66
C ASN A 21 16.13 -21.93 4.00
N PRO A 22 15.93 -20.73 3.41
CA PRO A 22 14.62 -20.12 3.47
C PRO A 22 13.73 -21.11 2.75
N SER A 23 13.07 -21.97 3.53
CA SER A 23 12.03 -22.85 3.05
C SER A 23 11.19 -21.97 2.15
N SER A 24 11.10 -22.30 0.87
CA SER A 24 10.13 -21.71 -0.04
C SER A 24 8.70 -22.10 0.35
N GLY A 25 8.49 -22.51 1.60
CA GLY A 25 7.20 -22.54 2.27
C GLY A 25 6.75 -21.11 2.43
N THR A 26 5.81 -20.74 1.58
CA THR A 26 4.77 -19.74 1.84
C THR A 26 4.57 -19.55 3.34
N ASP A 27 5.13 -18.47 3.87
CA ASP A 27 4.98 -18.07 5.26
C ASP A 27 3.50 -17.83 5.52
N SER A 28 2.85 -18.82 6.13
CA SER A 28 1.39 -18.84 6.36
C SER A 28 0.95 -17.74 7.34
N LEU A 29 1.89 -17.11 8.04
CA LEU A 29 1.64 -15.95 8.90
C LEU A 29 1.55 -14.64 8.12
N ILE A 30 2.08 -14.58 6.89
CA ILE A 30 1.86 -13.44 6.00
C ILE A 30 0.63 -13.79 5.15
N ALA A 31 -0.48 -13.13 5.46
CA ALA A 31 -1.73 -13.28 4.70
C ALA A 31 -1.59 -12.69 3.29
N HIS A 32 -0.91 -13.43 2.39
CA HIS A 32 -0.60 -13.02 1.00
C HIS A 32 -1.86 -12.74 0.16
N GLY A 33 -3.05 -13.14 0.63
CA GLY A 33 -4.35 -12.88 -0.01
C GLY A 33 -5.14 -11.67 0.54
N LEU A 34 -4.83 -11.19 1.74
CA LEU A 34 -5.60 -10.11 2.39
C LEU A 34 -5.30 -8.75 1.77
N GLN A 35 -4.10 -8.59 1.22
CA GLN A 35 -3.62 -7.35 0.61
C GLN A 35 -4.50 -6.88 -0.57
N LYS A 36 -5.02 -7.82 -1.37
CA LYS A 36 -5.89 -7.50 -2.52
C LYS A 36 -7.27 -7.00 -2.08
N GLY A 37 -7.88 -7.69 -1.11
CA GLY A 37 -9.18 -7.30 -0.55
C GLY A 37 -9.11 -5.98 0.22
N GLN A 38 -8.01 -5.74 0.93
CA GLN A 38 -7.78 -4.52 1.69
C GLN A 38 -7.57 -3.31 0.77
N TYR A 39 -6.88 -3.48 -0.38
CA TYR A 39 -6.78 -2.43 -1.40
C TYR A 39 -8.14 -2.04 -1.97
N ILE A 40 -8.99 -3.02 -2.27
CA ILE A 40 -10.37 -2.78 -2.73
C ILE A 40 -11.21 -2.10 -1.65
N GLY A 41 -11.03 -2.49 -0.39
CA GLY A 41 -11.69 -1.83 0.75
C GLY A 41 -11.28 -0.38 0.92
N ILE A 42 -10.00 -0.05 0.76
CA ILE A 42 -9.48 1.33 0.84
C ILE A 42 -10.05 2.18 -0.32
N ILE A 43 -10.07 1.65 -1.54
CA ILE A 43 -10.64 2.35 -2.70
C ILE A 43 -12.13 2.63 -2.47
N ALA A 44 -12.88 1.63 -2.03
CA ALA A 44 -14.31 1.78 -1.75
C ALA A 44 -14.55 2.82 -0.63
N LEU A 45 -13.74 2.81 0.41
CA LEU A 45 -13.83 3.76 1.52
C LEU A 45 -13.58 5.20 1.06
N VAL A 46 -12.56 5.44 0.22
CA VAL A 46 -12.26 6.77 -0.33
C VAL A 46 -13.40 7.27 -1.21
N ILE A 47 -13.93 6.42 -2.09
CA ILE A 47 -15.07 6.78 -2.95
C ILE A 47 -16.30 7.11 -2.11
N ALA A 48 -16.59 6.29 -1.09
CA ALA A 48 -17.71 6.52 -0.19
C ALA A 48 -17.56 7.82 0.61
N LEU A 49 -16.34 8.15 1.05
CA LEU A 49 -16.06 9.40 1.75
C LEU A 49 -16.27 10.62 0.84
N ILE A 50 -15.74 10.56 -0.38
CA ILE A 50 -15.96 11.62 -1.38
C ILE A 50 -17.46 11.76 -1.64
N ALA A 51 -18.15 10.66 -1.94
CA ALA A 51 -19.59 10.65 -2.20
C ALA A 51 -20.40 11.17 -1.00
N ALA A 52 -20.02 10.84 0.24
CA ALA A 52 -20.66 11.37 1.44
C ALA A 52 -20.48 12.89 1.56
N VAL A 53 -19.28 13.42 1.29
CA VAL A 53 -19.02 14.87 1.27
C VAL A 53 -19.80 15.57 0.14
N VAL A 54 -19.91 14.93 -1.03
CA VAL A 54 -20.73 15.41 -2.15
C VAL A 54 -22.21 15.44 -1.77
N PHE A 55 -22.72 14.37 -1.14
CA PHE A 55 -24.12 14.20 -0.79
C PHE A 55 -24.57 15.09 0.37
N PHE A 56 -23.70 15.35 1.35
CA PHE A 56 -24.09 16.09 2.56
C PHE A 56 -24.23 17.60 2.38
N SER A 57 -23.62 18.17 1.33
CA SER A 57 -23.61 19.63 1.17
C SER A 57 -24.11 20.00 -0.21
N ARG A 58 -25.34 20.53 -0.27
CA ARG A 58 -25.89 21.19 -1.47
C ARG A 58 -24.87 22.13 -2.13
N ARG A 59 -24.04 22.80 -1.32
CA ARG A 59 -22.99 23.71 -1.80
C ARG A 59 -21.88 22.96 -2.56
N VAL A 60 -21.52 21.75 -2.13
CA VAL A 60 -20.51 20.90 -2.80
C VAL A 60 -21.08 20.28 -4.07
N GLU A 61 -22.34 19.85 -4.06
CA GLU A 61 -23.04 19.36 -5.26
C GLU A 61 -23.04 20.41 -6.37
N TYR A 62 -23.44 21.65 -6.05
CA TYR A 62 -23.39 22.75 -7.01
C TYR A 62 -21.95 23.09 -7.44
N ALA A 63 -20.97 23.04 -6.54
CA ALA A 63 -19.57 23.30 -6.89
C ALA A 63 -19.01 22.28 -7.89
N ILE A 64 -19.36 21.00 -7.76
CA ILE A 64 -18.92 19.94 -8.69
C ILE A 64 -19.63 20.07 -10.04
N LEU A 65 -20.94 20.30 -10.05
CA LEU A 65 -21.70 20.53 -11.29
C LEU A 65 -21.16 21.74 -12.05
N VAL A 66 -20.88 22.84 -11.34
CA VAL A 66 -20.27 24.05 -11.92
C VAL A 66 -18.87 23.76 -12.45
N ALA A 67 -18.02 23.06 -11.70
CA ALA A 67 -16.66 22.74 -12.14
C ALA A 67 -16.65 21.84 -13.39
N LEU A 68 -17.55 20.85 -13.45
CA LEU A 68 -17.67 19.93 -14.58
C LEU A 68 -18.18 20.67 -15.82
N PHE A 69 -19.23 21.48 -15.66
CA PHE A 69 -19.78 22.32 -16.74
C PHE A 69 -18.74 23.32 -17.25
N LEU A 70 -18.04 24.01 -16.35
CA LEU A 70 -17.01 25.00 -16.71
C LEU A 70 -15.81 24.34 -17.40
N SER A 71 -15.39 23.15 -16.94
CA SER A 71 -14.34 22.36 -17.58
C SER A 71 -14.72 21.98 -19.01
N ALA A 72 -15.91 21.40 -19.21
CA ALA A 72 -16.40 21.03 -20.54
C ALA A 72 -16.52 22.27 -21.46
N PHE A 73 -17.00 23.39 -20.92
CA PHE A 73 -17.11 24.65 -21.65
C PHE A 73 -15.75 25.17 -22.10
N LEU A 74 -14.75 25.20 -21.20
CA LEU A 74 -13.39 25.64 -21.53
C LEU A 74 -12.74 24.71 -22.56
N ILE A 75 -12.87 23.39 -22.39
CA ILE A 75 -12.37 22.41 -23.36
C ILE A 75 -12.99 22.65 -24.74
N SER A 76 -14.31 22.83 -24.80
CA SER A 76 -15.01 23.14 -26.05
C SER A 76 -14.48 24.44 -26.67
N LEU A 77 -14.31 25.50 -25.87
CA LEU A 77 -13.76 26.78 -26.33
C LEU A 77 -12.37 26.61 -26.95
N PHE A 78 -11.46 25.86 -26.31
CA PHE A 78 -10.12 25.59 -26.85
C PHE A 78 -10.10 24.68 -28.08
N LEU A 79 -11.13 23.85 -28.28
CA LEU A 79 -11.22 22.97 -29.44
C LEU A 79 -11.83 23.67 -30.67
N PHE A 80 -12.68 24.67 -30.45
CA PHE A 80 -13.44 25.34 -31.53
C PHE A 80 -12.98 26.77 -31.84
N LEU A 81 -12.11 27.36 -31.01
CA LEU A 81 -11.44 28.66 -31.27
C LEU A 81 -10.01 28.44 -31.78
#